data_AF-A0A2P8GH25-F1
#
_entry.id   AF-A0A2P8GH25-F1
#
_cell.length_a   1.000
_cell.length_b   1.000
_cell.length_c   1.000
_cell.angle_alpha   90.00
_cell.angle_beta   90.00
_cell.angle_gamma   90.00
#
_symmetry.space_group_name_H-M   'P 1'
#
loop_
_entity.id
_entity.type
_entity.pdbx_description
1 polymer ?
#
loop_
_entity_poly.entity_id
_entity_poly.type
_entity_poly.pdbx_seq_one_letter_code
_entity_poly.pdbx_strand_id
1 'polypeptide(L)'
;MKYISIIILTLLMLSCSLSKSSNRGAPSYTQFEDTNAAYKIYKIDSIKSWYVIYARNGGYRYKIISQKCPPLQGVKIRKNKSYNLRLISTRHYPNAPTNYLDIPCFMLDEQTPMCLEPRKEIYDVHYTKDLKGLYFSR
;
A
#
# COMPACT_ATOMS: atom_id res chain seq x y z
N MET A 1 -39.89 43.45 -16.45
CA MET A 1 -38.54 42.82 -16.61
C MET A 1 -37.99 42.38 -15.24
N LYS A 2 -38.66 41.47 -14.54
CA LYS A 2 -38.19 40.94 -13.21
C LYS A 2 -38.02 39.42 -13.20
N TYR A 3 -38.66 38.71 -14.13
CA TYR A 3 -38.61 37.25 -14.23
C TYR A 3 -37.40 36.71 -15.02
N ILE A 4 -36.77 37.54 -15.87
CA ILE A 4 -35.58 37.15 -16.64
C ILE A 4 -34.39 36.88 -15.70
N SER A 5 -34.28 37.63 -14.59
CA SER A 5 -33.22 37.44 -13.60
C SER A 5 -33.36 36.14 -12.80
N ILE A 6 -34.57 35.56 -12.71
CA ILE A 6 -34.83 34.33 -11.95
C ILE A 6 -34.47 33.09 -12.79
N ILE A 7 -34.63 33.15 -14.12
CA ILE A 7 -34.34 32.04 -15.04
C ILE A 7 -32.83 31.80 -15.17
N ILE A 8 -31.99 32.83 -15.01
CA ILE A 8 -30.53 32.72 -15.11
C ILE A 8 -29.92 32.05 -13.86
N LEU A 9 -30.56 32.18 -12.69
CA LEU A 9 -30.05 31.63 -11.43
C LEU A 9 -30.29 30.10 -11.31
N THR A 10 -31.30 29.55 -11.99
CA THR A 10 -31.61 28.11 -11.95
C THR A 10 -30.74 27.28 -12.90
N LEU A 11 -30.12 27.90 -13.92
CA LEU A 11 -29.22 27.23 -14.86
C LEU A 11 -27.81 26.95 -14.30
N LEU A 12 -27.42 27.58 -13.18
CA LEU A 12 -26.11 27.43 -12.56
C LEU A 12 -25.97 26.22 -11.62
N MET A 13 -27.06 25.49 -11.33
CA MET A 13 -27.06 24.37 -10.37
C MET A 13 -26.99 22.97 -11.03
N LEU A 14 -26.77 22.89 -12.34
CA LEU A 14 -26.70 21.61 -13.08
C LEU A 14 -25.27 21.09 -13.34
N SER A 15 -24.23 21.77 -12.84
CA SER A 15 -22.85 21.29 -12.93
C SER A 15 -22.43 20.46 -11.73
N CYS A 16 -23.20 19.41 -11.41
CA CYS A 16 -22.64 18.29 -10.66
C CYS A 16 -21.83 17.44 -11.63
N SER A 17 -20.51 17.64 -11.66
CA SER A 17 -19.61 16.68 -12.27
C SER A 17 -19.80 15.34 -11.58
N LEU A 18 -20.53 14.43 -12.22
CA LEU A 18 -20.49 13.02 -11.89
C LEU A 18 -19.10 12.51 -12.31
N SER A 19 -18.09 12.75 -11.47
CA SER A 19 -16.91 11.91 -11.51
C SER A 19 -17.42 10.52 -11.17
N LYS A 20 -17.41 9.63 -12.17
CA LYS A 20 -17.44 8.19 -11.92
C LYS A 20 -16.22 7.89 -11.06
N SER A 21 -16.39 8.03 -9.75
CA SER A 21 -15.63 7.24 -8.79
C SER A 21 -15.95 5.81 -9.18
N SER A 22 -15.05 5.21 -9.94
CA SER A 22 -14.96 3.77 -10.04
C SER A 22 -15.07 3.29 -8.60
N ASN A 23 -16.20 2.68 -8.26
CA ASN A 23 -16.27 1.74 -7.16
C ASN A 23 -15.24 0.67 -7.50
N ARG A 24 -13.99 0.94 -7.16
CA ARG A 24 -13.06 -0.10 -6.79
C ARG A 24 -13.66 -0.61 -5.50
N GLY A 25 -14.60 -1.56 -5.63
CA GLY A 25 -14.90 -2.46 -4.54
C GLY A 25 -13.56 -2.85 -3.93
N ALA A 26 -13.47 -2.84 -2.60
CA ALA A 26 -12.26 -3.23 -1.89
C ALA A 26 -11.66 -4.44 -2.63
N PRO A 27 -10.40 -4.36 -3.10
CA PRO A 27 -9.85 -5.42 -3.93
C PRO A 27 -10.08 -6.73 -3.20
N SER A 28 -10.79 -7.66 -3.84
CA SER A 28 -10.95 -9.02 -3.32
C SER A 28 -9.53 -9.57 -3.15
N TYR A 29 -9.10 -9.70 -1.90
CA TYR A 29 -7.78 -10.22 -1.51
C TYR A 29 -7.74 -11.73 -1.73
N THR A 30 -8.00 -12.15 -2.96
CA THR A 30 -7.47 -13.42 -3.46
C THR A 30 -5.95 -13.24 -3.54
N GLN A 31 -5.19 -14.29 -3.19
CA GLN A 31 -3.74 -14.34 -3.38
C GLN A 31 -3.42 -14.18 -4.88
N PHE A 32 -3.47 -12.96 -5.38
CA PHE A 32 -3.00 -12.64 -6.72
C PHE A 32 -1.48 -12.61 -6.64
N GLU A 33 -0.84 -13.73 -6.99
CA GLU A 33 0.52 -13.72 -7.49
C GLU A 33 0.53 -12.98 -8.84
N ASP A 34 0.42 -11.65 -8.82
CA ASP A 34 0.73 -10.86 -10.00
C ASP A 34 2.26 -10.87 -10.17
N THR A 35 2.72 -11.88 -10.91
CA THR A 35 4.14 -12.14 -11.18
C THR A 35 4.86 -11.04 -11.96
N ASN A 36 4.11 -10.01 -12.43
CA ASN A 36 4.63 -8.88 -13.22
C ASN A 36 4.35 -7.50 -12.59
N ALA A 37 3.79 -7.44 -11.38
CA ALA A 37 3.54 -6.17 -10.72
C ALA A 37 4.86 -5.45 -10.35
N ALA A 38 5.06 -4.24 -10.89
CA ALA A 38 6.23 -3.41 -10.63
C ALA A 38 5.99 -2.44 -9.46
N TYR A 39 6.74 -2.60 -8.37
CA TYR A 39 6.60 -1.82 -7.14
C TYR A 39 7.71 -0.78 -7.02
N LYS A 40 7.33 0.52 -7.05
CA LYS A 40 8.27 1.64 -6.84
C LYS A 40 8.55 1.83 -5.37
N ILE A 41 9.80 1.62 -4.95
CA ILE A 41 10.22 1.83 -3.56
C ILE A 41 10.29 3.33 -3.29
N TYR A 42 9.63 3.82 -2.24
CA TYR A 42 9.66 5.24 -1.87
C TYR A 42 10.27 5.50 -0.48
N LYS A 43 10.31 4.49 0.39
CA LYS A 43 10.95 4.58 1.71
C LYS A 43 11.55 3.24 2.10
N ILE A 44 12.69 3.26 2.78
CA ILE A 44 13.33 2.09 3.37
C ILE A 44 13.72 2.50 4.79
N ASP A 45 13.16 1.81 5.78
CA ASP A 45 13.50 1.94 7.20
C ASP A 45 14.00 0.59 7.74
N SER A 46 14.29 0.53 9.03
CA SER A 46 14.55 -0.72 9.71
C SER A 46 14.12 -0.69 11.17
N ILE A 47 13.75 -1.85 11.71
CA ILE A 47 13.46 -2.06 13.12
C ILE A 47 14.14 -3.36 13.54
N LYS A 48 15.03 -3.31 14.54
CA LYS A 48 15.80 -4.48 15.03
C LYS A 48 16.44 -5.26 13.87
N SER A 49 16.10 -6.53 13.71
CA SER A 49 16.58 -7.49 12.71
C SER A 49 15.80 -7.43 11.38
N TRP A 50 14.93 -6.44 11.17
CA TRP A 50 14.06 -6.34 10.00
C TRP A 50 14.24 -5.03 9.24
N TYR A 51 14.19 -5.10 7.92
CA TYR A 51 13.92 -3.96 7.05
C TYR A 51 12.42 -3.76 6.87
N VAL A 52 12.01 -2.50 6.83
CA VAL A 52 10.63 -2.08 6.54
C VAL A 52 10.66 -1.24 5.28
N ILE A 53 10.20 -1.82 4.19
CA ILE A 53 10.31 -1.27 2.84
C ILE A 53 8.91 -0.81 2.43
N TYR A 54 8.79 0.45 2.01
CA TYR A 54 7.53 0.99 1.55
C TYR A 54 7.56 1.19 0.04
N ALA A 55 6.54 0.68 -0.62
CA ALA A 55 6.43 0.70 -2.06
C ALA A 55 5.05 1.16 -2.54
N ARG A 56 4.99 1.61 -3.81
CA ARG A 56 3.76 1.97 -4.50
C ARG A 56 3.64 1.17 -5.78
N ASN A 57 2.43 0.69 -6.07
CA ASN A 57 2.05 0.15 -7.36
C ASN A 57 0.67 0.75 -7.68
N GLY A 58 0.58 1.46 -8.82
CA GLY A 58 -0.59 2.27 -9.15
C GLY A 58 -0.93 3.28 -8.04
N GLY A 59 -2.17 3.27 -7.59
CA GLY A 59 -2.67 4.12 -6.49
C GLY A 59 -2.50 3.53 -5.09
N TYR A 60 -1.94 2.33 -4.96
CA TYR A 60 -1.88 1.61 -3.68
C TYR A 60 -0.50 1.71 -3.03
N ARG A 61 -0.48 1.66 -1.69
CA ARG A 61 0.73 1.68 -0.86
C ARG A 61 0.89 0.36 -0.14
N TYR A 62 2.13 -0.09 -0.10
CA TYR A 62 2.51 -1.40 0.44
C TYR A 62 3.60 -1.22 1.48
N LYS A 63 3.49 -1.99 2.57
CA LYS A 63 4.55 -2.19 3.55
C LYS A 63 5.07 -3.60 3.38
N ILE A 64 6.36 -3.74 3.13
CA ILE A 64 7.04 -4.98 2.85
C ILE A 64 8.11 -5.18 3.93
N ILE A 65 8.10 -6.32 4.61
CA ILE A 65 9.11 -6.69 5.58
C ILE A 65 10.13 -7.66 4.96
N SER A 66 11.40 -7.50 5.33
CA SER A 66 12.45 -8.46 4.96
C SER A 66 13.48 -8.55 6.08
N GLN A 67 13.82 -9.76 6.51
CA GLN A 67 14.80 -9.95 7.57
C GLN A 67 16.18 -9.50 7.10
N LYS A 68 16.93 -8.82 7.99
CA LYS A 68 18.32 -8.44 7.75
C LYS A 68 19.17 -9.70 7.61
N CYS A 69 19.97 -9.74 6.56
CA CYS A 69 20.93 -10.79 6.30
C CYS A 69 22.23 -10.15 5.76
N PRO A 70 23.35 -10.88 5.80
CA PRO A 70 24.56 -10.46 5.10
C PRO A 70 24.26 -10.10 3.64
N PRO A 71 25.05 -9.19 3.02
CA PRO A 71 24.94 -8.90 1.60
C PRO A 71 24.99 -10.20 0.78
N LEU A 72 23.97 -10.40 -0.05
CA LEU A 72 23.87 -11.55 -0.95
C LEU A 72 24.07 -11.08 -2.40
N GLN A 73 24.31 -12.04 -3.29
CA GLN A 73 24.28 -11.76 -4.73
C GLN A 73 22.91 -11.21 -5.13
N GLY A 74 22.90 -10.15 -5.93
CA GLY A 74 21.69 -9.50 -6.41
C GLY A 74 21.81 -7.99 -6.53
N VAL A 75 20.71 -7.34 -6.90
CA VAL A 75 20.65 -5.88 -7.05
C VAL A 75 20.14 -5.27 -5.76
N LYS A 76 20.97 -4.47 -5.09
CA LYS A 76 20.52 -3.71 -3.91
C LYS A 76 19.38 -2.77 -4.31
N ILE A 77 18.22 -2.89 -3.64
CA ILE A 77 17.07 -2.05 -3.91
C ILE A 77 17.36 -0.59 -3.56
N ARG A 78 16.79 0.34 -4.33
CA ARG A 78 17.00 1.78 -4.16
C ARG A 78 15.66 2.52 -4.13
N LYS A 79 15.60 3.59 -3.35
CA LYS A 79 14.48 4.53 -3.40
C LYS A 79 14.30 5.05 -4.83
N ASN A 80 13.05 5.30 -5.21
CA ASN A 80 12.59 5.74 -6.54
C ASN A 80 12.84 4.75 -7.69
N LYS A 81 13.28 3.52 -7.42
CA LYS A 81 13.36 2.44 -8.41
C LYS A 81 12.21 1.46 -8.25
N SER A 82 11.83 0.83 -9.36
CA SER A 82 10.76 -0.17 -9.41
C SER A 82 11.34 -1.57 -9.53
N TYR A 83 10.71 -2.53 -8.85
CA TYR A 83 11.10 -3.94 -8.85
C TYR A 83 9.85 -4.80 -9.02
N ASN A 84 9.96 -5.86 -9.81
CA ASN A 84 8.88 -6.82 -9.97
C ASN A 84 8.91 -7.77 -8.78
N LEU A 85 7.98 -7.61 -7.84
CA LEU A 85 7.97 -8.32 -6.56
C LEU A 85 6.69 -9.14 -6.43
N ARG A 86 6.81 -10.41 -6.07
CA ARG A 86 5.68 -11.26 -5.70
C ARG A 86 5.41 -11.07 -4.21
N LEU A 87 4.45 -10.19 -3.89
CA LEU A 87 4.10 -9.89 -2.51
C LEU A 87 3.15 -10.95 -1.97
N ILE A 88 3.45 -11.44 -0.77
CA ILE A 88 2.60 -12.36 -0.01
C ILE A 88 2.17 -11.64 1.26
N SER A 89 0.86 -11.56 1.50
CA SER A 89 0.30 -11.01 2.74
C SER A 89 0.77 -11.83 3.94
N THR A 90 1.27 -11.17 5.00
CA THR A 90 1.63 -11.86 6.25
C THR A 90 0.39 -12.25 7.04
N ARG A 91 -0.66 -11.44 6.96
CA ARG A 91 -1.95 -11.67 7.61
C ARG A 91 -2.99 -10.78 6.97
N HIS A 92 -4.03 -11.40 6.43
CA HIS A 92 -5.19 -10.66 5.98
C HIS A 92 -6.05 -10.26 7.18
N TYR A 93 -6.20 -8.95 7.40
CA TYR A 93 -7.19 -8.42 8.33
C TYR A 93 -8.44 -8.04 7.54
N PRO A 94 -9.52 -8.85 7.59
CA PRO A 94 -10.70 -8.66 6.73
C PRO A 94 -11.46 -7.37 7.05
N ASN A 95 -11.34 -6.89 8.29
CA ASN A 95 -11.99 -5.66 8.73
C ASN A 95 -10.95 -4.55 8.86
N ALA A 96 -11.15 -3.46 8.13
CA ALA A 96 -10.41 -2.23 8.39
C ALA A 96 -10.72 -1.78 9.83
N PRO A 97 -9.71 -1.35 10.61
CA PRO A 97 -9.95 -0.90 11.98
C PRO A 97 -10.95 0.26 11.98
N THR A 98 -12.00 0.13 12.79
CA THR A 98 -13.08 1.13 12.94
C THR A 98 -12.60 2.36 13.72
N ASN A 99 -11.56 2.20 14.54
CA ASN A 99 -10.93 3.26 15.32
C ASN A 99 -9.40 3.18 15.23
N TYR A 100 -8.72 4.32 15.38
CA TYR A 100 -7.25 4.41 15.43
C TYR A 100 -6.64 3.69 16.64
N LEU A 101 -7.44 3.42 17.69
CA LEU A 101 -7.00 2.61 18.84
C LEU A 101 -6.92 1.12 18.50
N ASP A 102 -7.63 0.67 17.48
CA ASP A 102 -7.74 -0.75 17.11
C ASP A 102 -6.78 -1.13 15.98
N ILE A 103 -5.64 -0.43 15.84
CA ILE A 103 -4.66 -0.73 14.80
C ILE A 103 -4.12 -2.15 15.06
N PRO A 104 -4.37 -3.11 14.18
CA PRO A 104 -3.87 -4.45 14.37
C PRO A 104 -2.34 -4.45 14.28
N CYS A 105 -1.71 -4.99 15.33
CA CYS A 105 -0.28 -5.25 15.38
C CYS A 105 -0.06 -6.76 15.57
N PHE A 106 1.03 -7.26 15.01
CA PHE A 106 1.46 -8.64 15.17
C PHE A 106 2.98 -8.68 15.38
N MET A 107 3.46 -9.78 15.97
CA MET A 107 4.87 -9.96 16.26
C MET A 107 5.56 -10.62 15.06
N LEU A 108 6.64 -10.02 14.55
CA LEU A 108 7.49 -10.64 13.51
C LEU A 108 8.44 -11.69 14.10
N ASP A 109 8.85 -11.44 15.34
CA ASP A 109 9.63 -12.30 16.22
C ASP A 109 9.25 -11.95 17.67
N GLU A 110 9.90 -12.58 18.65
CA GLU A 110 9.60 -12.39 20.09
C GLU A 110 9.62 -10.93 20.56
N GLN A 111 10.28 -10.02 19.84
CA GLN A 111 10.51 -8.66 20.31
C GLN A 111 10.16 -7.57 19.31
N THR A 112 9.71 -7.90 18.10
CA THR A 112 9.50 -6.94 17.01
C THR A 112 8.02 -6.84 16.65
N PRO A 113 7.27 -5.91 17.27
CA PRO A 113 5.90 -5.64 16.87
C PRO A 113 5.86 -4.93 15.52
N MET A 114 4.90 -5.30 14.69
CA MET A 114 4.62 -4.68 13.40
C MET A 114 3.13 -4.37 13.30
N CYS A 115 2.82 -3.10 13.05
CA CYS A 115 1.45 -2.61 12.96
C CYS A 115 1.09 -2.22 11.53
N LEU A 116 -0.20 -2.32 11.21
CA LEU A 116 -0.79 -1.66 10.06
C LEU A 116 -0.63 -0.14 10.18
N GLU A 117 -0.71 0.58 9.06
CA GLU A 117 -0.67 2.04 9.05
C GLU A 117 -1.86 2.63 8.27
N PRO A 118 -3.11 2.50 8.80
CA PRO A 118 -4.31 2.91 8.07
C PRO A 118 -4.34 4.39 7.70
N ARG A 119 -3.77 5.27 8.55
CA ARG A 119 -3.64 6.71 8.25
C ARG A 119 -2.75 7.01 7.04
N LYS A 120 -1.97 6.04 6.59
CA LYS A 120 -1.15 6.11 5.37
C LYS A 120 -1.72 5.26 4.24
N GLU A 121 -2.95 4.76 4.37
CA GLU A 121 -3.61 3.84 3.43
C GLU A 121 -2.86 2.50 3.27
N ILE A 122 -2.26 2.00 4.36
CA ILE A 122 -1.57 0.71 4.40
C ILE A 122 -2.35 -0.20 5.35
N TYR A 123 -3.09 -1.14 4.76
CA TYR A 123 -3.99 -2.05 5.47
C TYR A 123 -3.45 -3.48 5.56
N ASP A 124 -2.24 -3.72 5.04
CA ASP A 124 -1.61 -5.02 5.08
C ASP A 124 -0.08 -4.90 5.09
N VAL A 125 0.57 -5.89 5.68
CA VAL A 125 2.02 -6.06 5.70
C VAL A 125 2.35 -7.29 4.86
N HIS A 126 3.34 -7.15 4.00
CA HIS A 126 3.69 -8.17 3.03
C HIS A 126 5.12 -8.65 3.25
N TYR A 127 5.42 -9.85 2.80
CA TYR A 127 6.79 -10.32 2.58
C TYR A 127 6.94 -10.78 1.13
N THR A 128 8.17 -11.02 0.69
CA THR A 128 8.41 -11.59 -0.65
C THR A 128 9.67 -12.43 -0.62
N LYS A 129 9.70 -13.50 -1.43
CA LYS A 129 10.89 -14.33 -1.64
C LYS A 129 11.89 -13.66 -2.59
N ASP A 130 11.46 -12.66 -3.36
CA ASP A 130 12.30 -11.94 -4.33
C ASP A 130 13.28 -10.96 -3.65
N LEU A 131 13.12 -10.74 -2.34
CA LEU A 131 14.02 -9.92 -1.53
C LEU A 131 14.67 -10.73 -0.41
N LYS A 132 15.99 -10.64 -0.33
CA LYS A 132 16.79 -11.07 0.83
C LYS A 132 17.44 -9.84 1.46
N GLY A 133 16.91 -9.40 2.58
CA GLY A 133 17.25 -8.10 3.17
C GLY A 133 16.89 -6.95 2.22
N LEU A 134 17.91 -6.27 1.70
CA LEU A 134 17.76 -5.20 0.70
C LEU A 134 18.21 -5.63 -0.71
N TYR A 135 18.44 -6.91 -0.96
CA TYR A 135 18.91 -7.39 -2.25
C TYR A 135 17.78 -8.09 -3.00
N PHE A 136 17.54 -7.62 -4.21
CA PHE A 136 16.62 -8.23 -5.16
C PHE A 136 17.35 -9.33 -5.94
N SER A 137 16.80 -10.54 -5.88
CA SER A 137 17.29 -11.72 -6.59
C SER A 137 16.16 -12.28 -7.43
N ARG A 138 16.34 -12.31 -8.76
CA ARG A 138 15.45 -12.97 -9.70
C ARG A 138 16.26 -13.87 -10.61
#